data_AF-A0A7V1F8G1-F1
#
_entry.id   AF-A0A7V1F8G1-F1
#
_cell.length_a   1.000
_cell.length_b   1.000
_cell.length_c   1.000
_cell.angle_alpha   90.00
_cell.angle_beta   90.00
_cell.angle_gamma   90.00
#
_symmetry.space_group_name_H-M   'P 1'
#
loop_
_entity.id
_entity.type
_entity.pdbx_description
1 polymer ?
#
loop_
_entity_poly.entity_id
_entity_poly.type
_entity_poly.pdbx_seq_one_letter_code
_entity_poly.pdbx_strand_id
1 'polypeptide(L)'
;LFFSFRSIGGVAMTPLMGEITSDQDRGTYISRVWLNFSLFYLLFLITITIVLGLFKGIRTFQSIIFFGVVTGIVSSFIVYRVPESKYARLSGQEKLSSAYKHITQNITARRLLITWIALTTGMMFILPISVLALKKGYSFSDHQVLIFIVIQLLGSIYASYTSKLILDQVGSRPMIILCAVGFIVVELMWILAPARPFGIYLGILFFLIGVTNSGSQISLLHYFLNAVPPSKRVSASMFINMASGFIAGLAGSILAGGILKLLHSLSFQGMTVYKSYFGIVAIAQLFIIWSSVRLISQKERRIFNVLGMFFSFRDWRAIYTLQKFVHPTQESEDMNIITKLQEIGSDLGENVLVHYLTSPVFTIRGKALQALGQIRFSPETAKRIIQELQTGEFTTAYLAAEVLGDHQIKEAIPFLRNTLHSQDLFLQGKSMLALGRLQDEPSFPDIIHIFQNTGNPRILIYGVRAIVLMKKPEHIGILLNKIVSTPMDEQVSNELLYGISEIADAGEAFYRFYNLSQNSMKTAALGLSESLEAQLRTQPVYLQQLQR
;
A
#
# COMPACT_ATOMS: atom_id res chain seq x y z
N LEU A 1 -5.11 -35.75 -25.87
CA LEU A 1 -5.49 -34.68 -26.81
C LEU A 1 -6.12 -33.48 -26.10
N PHE A 2 -7.31 -33.57 -25.47
CA PHE A 2 -7.95 -32.42 -24.78
C PHE A 2 -7.03 -31.72 -23.76
N PHE A 3 -6.44 -32.45 -22.82
CA PHE A 3 -5.53 -31.87 -21.82
C PHE A 3 -4.28 -31.24 -22.43
N SER A 4 -3.79 -31.80 -23.54
CA SER A 4 -2.64 -31.26 -24.28
C SER A 4 -2.98 -29.90 -24.91
N PHE A 5 -4.10 -29.81 -25.64
CA PHE A 5 -4.56 -28.54 -26.22
C PHE A 5 -4.90 -27.49 -25.15
N ARG A 6 -5.55 -27.89 -24.05
CA ARG A 6 -5.82 -27.03 -22.90
C ARG A 6 -4.53 -26.46 -22.31
N SER A 7 -3.50 -27.30 -22.15
CA SER A 7 -2.21 -26.88 -21.61
C SER A 7 -1.52 -25.87 -22.53
N ILE A 8 -1.51 -26.12 -23.85
CA ILE A 8 -0.96 -25.20 -24.86
C ILE A 8 -1.66 -23.83 -24.79
N GLY A 9 -3.00 -23.82 -24.79
CA GLY A 9 -3.76 -22.56 -24.71
C GLY A 9 -3.55 -21.80 -23.39
N GLY A 10 -3.51 -22.51 -22.25
CA GLY A 10 -3.30 -21.88 -20.94
C GLY A 10 -1.94 -21.20 -20.81
N VAL A 11 -0.90 -21.83 -21.36
CA VAL A 11 0.44 -21.25 -21.42
C VAL A 11 0.48 -20.01 -22.31
N ALA A 12 -0.18 -20.04 -23.48
CA ALA A 12 -0.16 -18.92 -24.43
C ALA A 12 -0.87 -17.66 -23.89
N MET A 13 -1.86 -17.83 -23.02
CA MET A 13 -2.61 -16.71 -22.45
C MET A 13 -1.78 -15.86 -21.47
N THR A 14 -0.82 -16.46 -20.76
CA THR A 14 -0.01 -15.78 -19.74
C THR A 14 0.87 -14.66 -20.33
N PRO A 15 1.67 -14.91 -21.38
CA PRO A 15 2.41 -13.88 -22.10
C PRO A 15 1.51 -12.79 -22.68
N LEU A 16 0.38 -13.16 -23.30
CA LEU A 16 -0.56 -12.22 -23.89
C LEU A 16 -1.08 -11.21 -22.86
N MET A 17 -1.46 -11.70 -21.66
CA MET A 17 -1.84 -10.83 -20.54
C MET A 17 -0.71 -9.87 -20.14
N GLY A 18 0.55 -10.29 -20.27
CA GLY A 18 1.70 -9.43 -20.01
C GLY A 18 1.99 -8.38 -21.08
N GLU A 19 1.49 -8.55 -22.31
CA GLU A 19 1.65 -7.59 -23.41
C GLU A 19 0.56 -6.52 -23.39
N ILE A 20 -0.67 -6.90 -23.06
CA ILE A 20 -1.82 -5.98 -22.99
C ILE A 20 -1.89 -5.20 -21.66
N THR A 21 -0.94 -5.40 -20.75
CA THR A 21 -0.88 -4.72 -19.44
C THR A 21 0.44 -4.01 -19.19
N SER A 22 0.37 -2.85 -18.56
CA SER A 22 1.51 -2.08 -18.08
C SER A 22 1.86 -2.46 -16.63
N ASP A 23 3.02 -2.05 -16.13
CA ASP A 23 3.41 -2.31 -14.74
C ASP A 23 2.51 -1.60 -13.71
N GLN A 24 1.65 -0.67 -14.13
CA GLN A 24 0.78 0.12 -13.27
C GLN A 24 -0.64 -0.46 -13.12
N ASP A 25 -1.14 -1.17 -14.12
CA ASP A 25 -2.54 -1.66 -14.19
C ASP A 25 -2.64 -3.20 -14.28
N ARG A 26 -1.50 -3.90 -14.34
CA ARG A 26 -1.44 -5.35 -14.52
C ARG A 26 -2.16 -6.13 -13.43
N GLY A 27 -1.99 -5.78 -12.16
CA GLY A 27 -2.69 -6.41 -11.05
C GLY A 27 -4.20 -6.23 -11.18
N THR A 28 -4.65 -5.00 -11.44
CA THR A 28 -6.05 -4.65 -11.69
C THR A 28 -6.65 -5.47 -12.84
N TYR A 29 -5.93 -5.60 -13.96
CA TYR A 29 -6.37 -6.37 -15.12
C TYR A 29 -6.45 -7.87 -14.81
N ILE A 30 -5.39 -8.47 -14.25
CA ILE A 30 -5.36 -9.89 -13.87
C ILE A 30 -6.52 -10.20 -12.93
N SER A 31 -6.67 -9.39 -11.88
CA SER A 31 -7.75 -9.56 -10.90
C SER A 31 -9.14 -9.42 -11.55
N ARG A 32 -9.31 -8.55 -12.55
CA ARG A 32 -10.56 -8.45 -13.31
C ARG A 32 -10.85 -9.69 -14.15
N VAL A 33 -9.83 -10.27 -14.80
CA VAL A 33 -9.97 -11.53 -15.54
C VAL A 33 -10.42 -12.65 -14.60
N TRP A 34 -9.78 -12.78 -13.44
CA TRP A 34 -10.15 -13.77 -12.42
C TRP A 34 -11.53 -13.53 -11.82
N LEU A 35 -11.88 -12.26 -11.54
CA LEU A 35 -13.21 -11.88 -11.06
C LEU A 35 -14.29 -12.30 -12.05
N ASN A 36 -14.12 -11.99 -13.33
CA ASN A 36 -15.04 -12.38 -14.39
C ASN A 36 -15.11 -13.90 -14.50
N PHE A 37 -13.96 -14.59 -14.50
CA PHE A 37 -13.92 -16.05 -14.51
C PHE A 37 -14.73 -16.67 -13.36
N SER A 38 -14.54 -16.18 -12.12
CA SER A 38 -15.27 -16.70 -10.96
C SER A 38 -16.76 -16.37 -11.00
N LEU A 39 -17.16 -15.19 -11.46
CA LEU A 39 -18.57 -14.80 -11.62
C LEU A 39 -19.28 -15.67 -12.68
N PHE A 40 -18.68 -15.83 -13.85
CA PHE A 40 -19.24 -16.68 -14.90
C PHE A 40 -19.25 -18.15 -14.48
N TYR A 41 -18.20 -18.61 -13.80
CA TYR A 41 -18.16 -19.99 -13.30
C TYR A 41 -19.28 -20.25 -12.28
N LEU A 42 -19.53 -19.32 -11.36
CA LEU A 42 -20.65 -19.39 -10.42
C LEU A 42 -22.01 -19.42 -11.15
N LEU A 43 -22.23 -18.51 -12.09
CA LEU A 43 -23.47 -18.43 -12.87
C LEU A 43 -23.71 -19.70 -13.68
N PHE A 44 -22.69 -20.22 -14.37
CA PHE A 44 -22.78 -21.45 -15.13
C PHE A 44 -22.98 -22.67 -14.22
N LEU A 45 -22.32 -22.73 -13.07
CA LEU A 45 -22.52 -23.82 -12.10
C LEU A 45 -23.97 -23.88 -11.63
N ILE A 46 -24.56 -22.73 -11.26
CA ILE A 46 -25.97 -22.63 -10.86
C ILE A 46 -26.89 -23.03 -12.02
N THR A 47 -26.63 -22.50 -13.22
CA THR A 47 -27.43 -22.78 -14.41
C THR A 47 -27.41 -24.27 -14.76
N ILE A 48 -26.22 -24.89 -14.81
CA ILE A 48 -26.07 -26.32 -15.08
C ILE A 48 -26.77 -27.16 -14.00
N THR A 49 -26.67 -26.76 -12.73
CA THR A 49 -27.34 -27.46 -11.62
C THR A 49 -28.86 -27.43 -11.78
N ILE A 50 -29.45 -26.28 -12.13
CA ILE A 50 -30.89 -26.14 -12.39
C ILE A 50 -31.30 -26.98 -13.60
N VAL A 51 -30.57 -26.87 -14.72
CA VAL A 51 -30.87 -27.57 -15.98
C VAL A 51 -30.82 -29.09 -15.79
N LEU A 52 -29.79 -29.61 -15.11
CA LEU A 52 -29.68 -31.04 -14.80
C LEU A 52 -30.73 -31.50 -13.78
N GLY A 53 -31.19 -30.61 -12.90
CA GLY A 53 -32.30 -30.87 -11.98
C GLY A 53 -33.63 -31.07 -12.71
N LEU A 54 -33.91 -30.24 -13.72
CA LEU A 54 -35.15 -30.26 -14.50
C LEU A 54 -35.15 -31.35 -15.59
N PHE A 55 -34.03 -31.53 -16.30
CA PHE A 55 -33.93 -32.39 -17.47
C PHE A 55 -32.88 -33.49 -17.25
N LYS A 56 -33.33 -34.63 -16.71
CA LYS A 56 -32.48 -35.79 -16.49
C LYS A 56 -32.38 -36.61 -17.78
N GLY A 57 -31.26 -36.49 -18.48
CA GLY A 57 -31.01 -37.24 -19.71
C GLY A 57 -29.61 -37.02 -20.29
N ILE A 58 -29.08 -38.01 -20.99
CA ILE A 58 -27.75 -37.92 -21.63
C ILE A 58 -27.69 -36.82 -22.69
N ARG A 59 -28.81 -36.55 -23.37
CA ARG A 59 -28.95 -35.44 -24.34
C ARG A 59 -28.69 -34.10 -23.68
N THR A 60 -29.21 -33.86 -22.47
CA THR A 60 -28.96 -32.63 -21.71
C THR A 60 -27.47 -32.41 -21.46
N PHE A 61 -26.76 -33.46 -21.05
CA PHE A 61 -25.32 -33.40 -20.82
C PHE A 61 -24.53 -33.13 -22.11
N GLN A 62 -24.91 -33.79 -23.21
CA GLN A 62 -24.33 -33.55 -24.54
C GLN A 62 -24.56 -32.12 -25.01
N SER A 63 -25.77 -31.56 -24.81
CA SER A 63 -26.09 -30.17 -25.16
C SER A 63 -25.27 -29.17 -24.34
N ILE A 64 -25.06 -29.40 -23.05
CA ILE A 64 -24.22 -28.55 -22.19
C ILE A 64 -22.76 -28.57 -22.69
N ILE A 65 -22.22 -29.76 -22.98
CA ILE A 65 -20.86 -29.88 -23.53
C ILE A 65 -20.75 -29.20 -24.89
N PHE A 66 -21.71 -29.44 -25.79
CA PHE A 66 -21.74 -28.83 -27.12
C PHE A 66 -21.77 -27.31 -27.03
N PHE A 67 -22.64 -26.76 -26.19
CA PHE A 67 -22.68 -25.32 -25.92
C PHE A 67 -21.33 -24.80 -25.41
N GLY A 68 -20.71 -25.49 -24.44
CA GLY A 68 -19.38 -25.16 -23.95
C GLY A 68 -18.32 -25.13 -25.06
N VAL A 69 -18.31 -26.12 -25.94
CA VAL A 69 -17.39 -26.19 -27.09
C VAL A 69 -17.62 -25.02 -28.05
N VAL A 70 -18.87 -24.74 -28.43
CA VAL A 70 -19.21 -23.62 -29.33
C VAL A 70 -18.78 -22.28 -28.72
N THR A 71 -19.09 -22.04 -27.45
CA THR A 71 -18.65 -20.81 -26.76
C THR A 71 -17.12 -20.71 -26.66
N GLY A 72 -16.43 -21.84 -26.46
CA GLY A 72 -14.96 -21.89 -26.45
C GLY A 72 -14.37 -21.50 -27.80
N ILE A 73 -14.92 -22.00 -28.91
CA ILE A 73 -14.50 -21.64 -30.27
C ILE A 73 -14.71 -20.14 -30.53
N VAL A 74 -15.88 -19.61 -30.17
CA VAL A 74 -16.18 -18.17 -30.30
C VAL A 74 -15.20 -17.35 -29.48
N SER A 75 -14.92 -17.75 -28.23
CA SER A 75 -13.93 -17.09 -27.38
C SER A 75 -12.53 -17.11 -27.99
N SER A 76 -12.10 -18.23 -28.58
CA SER A 76 -10.81 -18.32 -29.26
C SER A 76 -10.73 -17.38 -30.47
N PHE A 77 -11.82 -17.21 -31.23
CA PHE A 77 -11.87 -16.29 -32.37
C PHE A 77 -11.79 -14.83 -31.94
N ILE A 78 -12.37 -14.47 -30.79
CA ILE A 78 -12.25 -13.12 -30.21
C ILE A 78 -10.80 -12.86 -29.78
N VAL A 79 -10.18 -13.82 -29.07
CA VAL A 79 -8.78 -13.69 -28.62
C VAL A 79 -7.81 -13.60 -29.80
N TYR A 80 -8.08 -14.31 -30.90
CA TYR A 80 -7.26 -14.26 -32.12
C TYR A 80 -7.18 -12.86 -32.75
N ARG A 81 -8.14 -11.97 -32.47
CA ARG A 81 -8.12 -10.57 -32.95
C ARG A 81 -7.24 -9.65 -32.10
N VAL A 82 -6.73 -10.11 -30.96
CA VAL A 82 -5.85 -9.31 -30.11
C VAL A 82 -4.48 -9.19 -30.80
N PRO A 83 -3.99 -7.98 -31.08
CA PRO A 83 -2.71 -7.80 -31.74
C PRO A 83 -1.57 -8.31 -30.84
N GLU A 84 -0.72 -9.17 -31.38
CA GLU A 84 0.48 -9.68 -30.69
C GLU A 84 1.71 -8.83 -31.01
N SER A 85 2.56 -8.61 -30.01
CA SER A 85 3.84 -7.94 -30.20
C SER A 85 4.90 -8.88 -30.81
N LYS A 86 6.02 -8.30 -31.26
CA LYS A 86 7.18 -9.09 -31.71
C LYS A 86 7.78 -9.95 -30.58
N TYR A 87 7.56 -9.59 -29.31
CA TYR A 87 8.14 -10.29 -28.16
C TYR A 87 7.52 -11.66 -27.92
N ALA A 88 6.21 -11.85 -28.13
CA ALA A 88 5.58 -13.17 -28.09
C ALA A 88 6.22 -14.14 -29.09
N ARG A 89 6.43 -13.70 -30.33
CA ARG A 89 7.08 -14.50 -31.37
C ARG A 89 8.54 -14.83 -31.04
N LEU A 90 9.31 -13.84 -30.58
CA LEU A 90 10.70 -14.06 -30.16
C LEU A 90 10.78 -15.02 -28.96
N SER A 91 9.87 -14.87 -27.99
CA SER A 91 9.80 -15.73 -26.81
C SER A 91 9.38 -17.16 -27.15
N GLY A 92 8.52 -17.33 -28.16
CA GLY A 92 8.12 -18.65 -28.67
C GLY A 92 9.23 -19.39 -29.42
N GLN A 93 10.26 -18.70 -29.91
CA GLN A 93 11.42 -19.29 -30.58
C GLN A 93 12.50 -19.76 -29.59
N GLU A 94 12.41 -19.37 -28.32
CA GLU A 94 13.33 -19.80 -27.27
C GLU A 94 13.18 -21.30 -26.95
N LYS A 95 14.31 -22.00 -26.87
CA LYS A 95 14.31 -23.42 -26.48
C LYS A 95 13.94 -23.56 -25.00
N LEU A 96 13.22 -24.63 -24.64
CA LEU A 96 12.87 -24.90 -23.23
C LEU A 96 14.10 -25.03 -22.31
N SER A 97 15.24 -25.46 -22.86
CA SER A 97 16.51 -25.52 -22.14
C SER A 97 17.07 -24.14 -21.75
N SER A 98 16.78 -23.09 -22.54
CA SER A 98 17.16 -21.72 -22.18
C SER A 98 16.34 -21.22 -21.00
N ALA A 99 15.05 -21.57 -20.92
CA ALA A 99 14.19 -21.28 -19.77
C ALA A 99 14.68 -22.00 -18.51
N TYR A 100 15.04 -23.28 -18.60
CA TYR A 100 15.65 -24.01 -17.48
C TYR A 100 16.94 -23.33 -16.99
N LYS A 101 17.85 -22.97 -17.91
CA LYS A 101 19.08 -22.25 -17.57
C LYS A 101 18.79 -20.90 -16.92
N HIS A 102 17.82 -20.16 -17.45
CA HIS A 102 17.41 -18.88 -16.86
C HIS A 102 16.85 -19.04 -15.45
N ILE A 103 15.96 -20.01 -15.22
CA ILE A 103 15.35 -20.27 -13.92
C ILE A 103 16.39 -20.74 -12.90
N THR A 104 17.35 -21.57 -13.31
CA THR A 104 18.39 -22.08 -12.40
C THR A 104 19.44 -21.04 -12.05
N GLN A 105 19.79 -20.15 -12.99
CA GLN A 105 20.80 -19.10 -12.80
C GLN A 105 20.25 -17.83 -12.15
N ASN A 106 18.98 -17.48 -12.41
CA ASN A 106 18.36 -16.30 -11.83
C ASN A 106 17.67 -16.65 -10.50
N ILE A 107 18.19 -16.08 -9.41
CA ILE A 107 17.67 -16.31 -8.06
C ILE A 107 16.19 -15.94 -7.91
N THR A 108 15.72 -14.88 -8.57
CA THR A 108 14.33 -14.43 -8.56
C THR A 108 13.42 -15.45 -9.23
N ALA A 109 13.80 -15.92 -10.41
CA ALA A 109 13.04 -16.92 -11.16
C ALA A 109 13.00 -18.28 -10.45
N ARG A 110 14.13 -18.70 -9.83
CA ARG A 110 14.20 -19.93 -9.04
C ARG A 110 13.27 -19.89 -7.83
N ARG A 111 13.31 -18.79 -7.07
CA ARG A 111 12.46 -18.60 -5.88
C ARG A 111 10.98 -18.54 -6.26
N LEU A 112 10.67 -17.89 -7.39
CA LEU A 112 9.32 -17.88 -7.95
C LEU A 112 8.84 -19.30 -8.29
N LEU A 113 9.63 -20.10 -9.01
CA LEU A 113 9.27 -21.47 -9.35
C LEU A 113 8.99 -22.31 -8.10
N ILE A 114 9.88 -22.26 -7.10
CA ILE A 114 9.72 -23.01 -5.85
C ILE A 114 8.42 -22.60 -5.14
N THR A 115 8.17 -21.30 -5.04
CA THR A 115 6.97 -20.77 -4.37
C THR A 115 5.69 -21.14 -5.14
N TRP A 116 5.73 -21.10 -6.47
CA TRP A 116 4.62 -21.48 -7.35
C TRP A 116 4.27 -22.95 -7.18
N ILE A 117 5.29 -23.84 -7.21
CA ILE A 117 5.11 -25.27 -6.95
C ILE A 117 4.52 -25.48 -5.56
N ALA A 118 5.07 -24.82 -4.54
CA ALA A 118 4.65 -24.99 -3.16
C ALA A 118 3.17 -24.60 -2.94
N LEU A 119 2.74 -23.44 -3.46
CA LEU A 119 1.36 -22.97 -3.35
C LEU A 119 0.38 -23.83 -4.16
N THR A 120 0.75 -24.21 -5.39
CA THR A 120 -0.10 -25.08 -6.24
C THR A 120 -0.26 -26.46 -5.61
N THR A 121 0.82 -26.99 -5.03
CA THR A 121 0.82 -28.27 -4.30
C THR A 121 -0.02 -28.18 -3.03
N GLY A 122 0.09 -27.10 -2.25
CA GLY A 122 -0.71 -26.90 -1.05
C GLY A 122 -2.20 -26.91 -1.35
N MET A 123 -2.62 -26.25 -2.43
CA MET A 123 -4.01 -26.29 -2.90
C MET A 123 -4.48 -27.72 -3.22
N MET A 124 -3.64 -28.54 -3.87
CA MET A 124 -3.99 -29.92 -4.22
C MET A 124 -4.12 -30.84 -3.00
N PHE A 125 -3.44 -30.53 -1.90
CA PHE A 125 -3.65 -31.24 -0.63
C PHE A 125 -4.93 -30.80 0.08
N ILE A 126 -5.32 -29.52 -0.05
CA ILE A 126 -6.44 -28.96 0.71
C ILE A 126 -7.79 -29.25 0.04
N LEU A 127 -7.97 -28.89 -1.23
CA LEU A 127 -9.31 -28.82 -1.84
C LEU A 127 -9.98 -30.20 -2.00
N PRO A 128 -9.35 -31.22 -2.64
CA PRO A 128 -10.00 -32.52 -2.83
C PRO A 128 -10.32 -33.22 -1.51
N ILE A 129 -9.43 -33.09 -0.52
CA ILE A 129 -9.59 -33.72 0.80
C ILE A 129 -10.61 -32.97 1.65
N SER A 130 -10.74 -31.65 1.51
CA SER A 130 -11.82 -30.88 2.14
C SER A 130 -13.20 -31.37 1.68
N VAL A 131 -13.36 -31.62 0.38
CA VAL A 131 -14.59 -32.21 -0.18
C VAL A 131 -14.80 -33.63 0.34
N LEU A 132 -13.74 -34.44 0.42
CA LEU A 132 -13.81 -35.80 0.96
C LEU A 132 -14.19 -35.81 2.44
N ALA A 133 -13.67 -34.87 3.24
CA ALA A 133 -13.99 -34.70 4.65
C ALA A 133 -15.47 -34.35 4.86
N LEU A 134 -16.07 -33.51 4.02
CA LEU A 134 -17.51 -33.27 4.05
C LEU A 134 -18.31 -34.55 3.74
N LYS A 135 -17.95 -35.26 2.66
CA LYS A 135 -18.70 -36.45 2.20
C LYS A 135 -18.56 -37.66 3.11
N LYS A 136 -17.35 -37.97 3.56
CA LYS A 136 -17.04 -39.19 4.31
C LYS A 136 -16.80 -38.94 5.80
N GLY A 137 -16.38 -37.75 6.19
CA GLY A 137 -16.20 -37.38 7.60
C GLY A 137 -17.53 -36.96 8.24
N TYR A 138 -18.26 -36.04 7.60
CA TYR A 138 -19.56 -35.54 8.08
C TYR A 138 -20.78 -36.18 7.40
N SER A 139 -20.59 -37.09 6.46
CA SER A 139 -21.67 -37.79 5.75
C SER A 139 -22.62 -36.86 4.98
N PHE A 140 -22.12 -35.72 4.48
CA PHE A 140 -22.92 -34.82 3.65
C PHE A 140 -23.25 -35.42 2.29
N SER A 141 -24.47 -35.16 1.83
CA SER A 141 -24.92 -35.48 0.48
C SER A 141 -24.23 -34.61 -0.58
N ASP A 142 -24.23 -35.07 -1.83
CA ASP A 142 -23.62 -34.33 -2.95
C ASP A 142 -24.21 -32.92 -3.12
N HIS A 143 -25.52 -32.76 -2.89
CA HIS A 143 -26.18 -31.46 -2.93
C HIS A 143 -25.70 -30.51 -1.82
N GLN A 144 -25.50 -31.01 -0.60
CA GLN A 144 -24.99 -30.21 0.52
C GLN A 144 -23.56 -29.76 0.27
N VAL A 145 -22.72 -30.63 -0.30
CA VAL A 145 -21.34 -30.26 -0.68
C VAL A 145 -21.31 -29.15 -1.71
N LEU A 146 -22.25 -29.14 -2.67
CA LEU A 146 -22.33 -28.11 -3.69
C LEU A 146 -22.51 -26.69 -3.10
N ILE A 147 -23.25 -26.55 -1.99
CA ILE A 147 -23.39 -25.27 -1.28
C ILE A 147 -22.03 -24.74 -0.82
N PHE A 148 -21.15 -25.60 -0.31
CA PHE A 148 -19.80 -25.19 0.11
C PHE A 148 -18.89 -24.83 -1.07
N ILE A 149 -19.07 -25.48 -2.23
CA ILE A 149 -18.38 -25.09 -3.47
C ILE A 149 -18.86 -23.70 -3.92
N VAL A 150 -20.15 -23.41 -3.82
CA VAL A 150 -20.70 -22.07 -4.08
C VAL A 150 -20.07 -21.02 -3.14
N ILE A 151 -19.99 -21.32 -1.84
CA ILE A 151 -19.36 -20.44 -0.85
C ILE A 151 -17.87 -20.22 -1.15
N GLN A 152 -17.15 -21.28 -1.58
CA GLN A 152 -15.77 -21.16 -2.05
C GLN A 152 -15.66 -20.20 -3.24
N LEU A 153 -16.58 -20.25 -4.19
CA LEU A 153 -16.59 -19.31 -5.32
C LEU A 153 -16.86 -17.87 -4.90
N LEU A 154 -17.72 -17.65 -3.90
CA LEU A 154 -17.89 -16.33 -3.30
C LEU A 154 -16.59 -15.81 -2.67
N GLY A 155 -15.83 -16.69 -2.02
CA GLY A 155 -14.47 -16.38 -1.54
C GLY A 155 -13.51 -16.00 -2.66
N SER A 156 -13.54 -16.74 -3.77
CA SER A 156 -12.74 -16.42 -4.98
C SER A 156 -13.12 -15.08 -5.61
N ILE A 157 -14.41 -14.75 -5.69
CA ILE A 157 -14.92 -13.45 -6.17
C ILE A 157 -14.42 -12.33 -5.25
N TYR A 158 -14.53 -12.51 -3.93
CA TYR A 158 -14.05 -11.56 -2.95
C TYR A 158 -12.54 -11.32 -3.05
N ALA A 159 -11.73 -12.39 -3.13
CA ALA A 159 -10.28 -12.27 -3.31
C ALA A 159 -9.89 -11.59 -4.63
N SER A 160 -10.63 -11.87 -5.71
CA SER A 160 -10.39 -11.23 -7.01
C SER A 160 -10.74 -9.74 -6.96
N TYR A 161 -11.85 -9.37 -6.33
CA TYR A 161 -12.26 -7.98 -6.18
C TYR A 161 -11.30 -7.17 -5.29
N THR A 162 -10.91 -7.71 -4.13
CA THR A 162 -9.94 -7.07 -3.23
C THR A 162 -8.56 -6.95 -3.88
N SER A 163 -8.09 -8.00 -4.56
CA SER A 163 -6.81 -7.97 -5.27
C SER A 163 -6.79 -6.94 -6.40
N LYS A 164 -7.93 -6.74 -7.08
CA LYS A 164 -8.07 -5.70 -8.12
C LYS A 164 -7.72 -4.31 -7.58
N LEU A 165 -8.02 -4.04 -6.32
CA LEU A 165 -7.80 -2.73 -5.71
C LEU A 165 -6.37 -2.60 -5.18
N ILE A 166 -5.88 -3.63 -4.49
CA ILE A 166 -4.71 -3.50 -3.62
C ILE A 166 -3.41 -3.95 -4.32
N LEU A 167 -3.48 -4.90 -5.26
CA LEU A 167 -2.29 -5.62 -5.77
C LEU A 167 -1.27 -4.70 -6.46
N ASP A 168 -1.73 -3.74 -7.27
CA ASP A 168 -0.85 -2.79 -7.95
C ASP A 168 -0.16 -1.83 -6.98
N GLN A 169 -0.76 -1.54 -5.82
CA GLN A 169 -0.18 -0.61 -4.86
C GLN A 169 0.76 -1.30 -3.88
N VAL A 170 0.37 -2.48 -3.41
CA VAL A 170 1.10 -3.24 -2.40
C VAL A 170 2.23 -4.08 -3.01
N GLY A 171 2.03 -4.57 -4.23
CA GLY A 171 2.90 -5.55 -4.86
C GLY A 171 2.56 -6.99 -4.47
N SER A 172 3.12 -7.94 -5.22
CA SER A 172 2.70 -9.34 -5.11
C SER A 172 3.21 -10.07 -3.88
N ARG A 173 4.43 -9.76 -3.42
CA ARG A 173 5.09 -10.53 -2.35
C ARG A 173 4.30 -10.54 -1.03
N PRO A 174 3.84 -9.40 -0.49
CA PRO A 174 3.01 -9.40 0.71
C PRO A 174 1.71 -10.20 0.53
N MET A 175 1.07 -10.09 -0.64
CA MET A 175 -0.16 -10.84 -0.94
C MET A 175 0.07 -12.35 -1.01
N ILE A 176 1.17 -12.79 -1.61
CA ILE A 176 1.57 -14.20 -1.64
C ILE A 176 1.76 -14.73 -0.21
N ILE A 177 2.44 -13.97 0.66
CA ILE A 177 2.67 -14.38 2.05
C ILE A 177 1.35 -14.44 2.83
N LEU A 178 0.45 -13.46 2.66
CA LEU A 178 -0.88 -13.49 3.29
C LEU A 178 -1.68 -14.71 2.85
N CYS A 179 -1.64 -15.08 1.56
CA CYS A 179 -2.29 -16.29 1.07
C CYS A 179 -1.64 -17.57 1.63
N ALA A 180 -0.31 -17.60 1.74
CA ALA A 180 0.42 -18.72 2.35
C ALA A 180 0.04 -18.93 3.82
N VAL A 181 -0.04 -17.85 4.60
CA VAL A 181 -0.54 -17.90 5.99
C VAL A 181 -1.99 -18.36 6.01
N GLY A 182 -2.82 -17.86 5.08
CA GLY A 182 -4.22 -18.28 4.95
C GLY A 182 -4.39 -19.78 4.70
N PHE A 183 -3.50 -20.43 3.94
CA PHE A 183 -3.53 -21.88 3.77
C PHE A 183 -3.33 -22.62 5.11
N ILE A 184 -2.36 -22.20 5.92
CA ILE A 184 -2.14 -22.76 7.26
C ILE A 184 -3.36 -22.53 8.16
N VAL A 185 -3.99 -21.34 8.09
CA VAL A 185 -5.21 -21.06 8.86
C VAL A 185 -6.34 -22.02 8.47
N VAL A 186 -6.54 -22.30 7.17
CA VAL A 186 -7.54 -23.27 6.70
C VAL A 186 -7.27 -24.67 7.27
N GLU A 187 -6.01 -25.10 7.29
CA GLU A 187 -5.63 -26.41 7.83
C GLU A 187 -5.82 -26.49 9.34
N LEU A 188 -5.46 -25.44 10.07
CA LEU A 188 -5.72 -25.32 11.50
C LEU A 188 -7.22 -25.37 11.80
N MET A 189 -8.05 -24.73 10.96
CA MET A 189 -9.51 -24.88 11.07
C MET A 189 -9.94 -26.34 10.87
N TRP A 190 -9.42 -27.05 9.87
CA TRP A 190 -9.75 -28.47 9.74
C TRP A 190 -9.35 -29.33 10.94
N ILE A 191 -8.20 -29.05 11.56
CA ILE A 191 -7.75 -29.74 12.78
C ILE A 191 -8.72 -29.48 13.94
N LEU A 192 -9.15 -28.23 14.10
CA LEU A 192 -10.09 -27.78 15.14
C LEU A 192 -11.56 -28.04 14.80
N ALA A 193 -11.85 -28.69 13.67
CA ALA A 193 -13.22 -28.86 13.20
C ALA A 193 -14.10 -29.61 14.23
N PRO A 194 -15.33 -29.13 14.50
CA PRO A 194 -16.19 -29.73 15.52
C PRO A 194 -16.61 -31.16 15.17
N ALA A 195 -16.86 -32.01 16.16
CA ALA A 195 -17.28 -33.40 15.92
C ALA A 195 -18.63 -33.49 15.20
N ARG A 196 -19.52 -32.52 15.44
CA ARG A 196 -20.77 -32.35 14.71
C ARG A 196 -20.62 -31.26 13.64
N PRO A 197 -21.25 -31.42 12.47
CA PRO A 197 -21.16 -30.42 11.42
C PRO A 197 -21.78 -29.09 11.87
N PHE A 198 -21.00 -28.01 11.78
CA PHE A 198 -21.48 -26.66 12.04
C PHE A 198 -21.38 -25.82 10.77
N GLY A 199 -22.54 -25.51 10.17
CA GLY A 199 -22.63 -24.96 8.82
C GLY A 199 -21.88 -23.63 8.63
N ILE A 200 -21.97 -22.70 9.60
CA ILE A 200 -21.31 -21.39 9.53
C ILE A 200 -19.79 -21.56 9.52
N TYR A 201 -19.26 -22.42 10.40
CA TYR A 201 -17.83 -22.70 10.48
C TYR A 201 -17.28 -23.30 9.19
N LEU A 202 -17.97 -24.31 8.64
CA LEU A 202 -17.61 -24.91 7.36
C LEU A 202 -17.77 -23.92 6.20
N GLY A 203 -18.75 -23.02 6.26
CA GLY A 203 -18.92 -21.93 5.31
C GLY A 203 -17.71 -20.97 5.31
N ILE A 204 -17.30 -20.49 6.48
CA ILE A 204 -16.10 -19.63 6.62
C ILE A 204 -14.85 -20.36 6.10
N LEU A 205 -14.71 -21.64 6.44
CA LEU A 205 -13.60 -22.47 5.98
C LEU A 205 -13.54 -22.54 4.44
N PHE A 206 -14.65 -22.87 3.77
CA PHE A 206 -14.68 -22.96 2.31
C PHE A 206 -14.54 -21.59 1.64
N PHE A 207 -15.09 -20.54 2.24
CA PHE A 207 -14.86 -19.17 1.79
C PHE A 207 -13.36 -18.83 1.81
N LEU A 208 -12.66 -19.15 2.91
CA LEU A 208 -11.21 -18.95 3.02
C LEU A 208 -10.41 -19.76 2.01
N ILE A 209 -10.79 -21.02 1.72
CA ILE A 209 -10.20 -21.80 0.62
C ILE A 209 -10.31 -21.06 -0.71
N GLY A 210 -11.47 -20.45 -0.99
CA GLY A 210 -11.68 -19.63 -2.19
C GLY A 210 -10.78 -18.41 -2.23
N VAL A 211 -10.67 -17.72 -1.10
CA VAL A 211 -9.85 -16.51 -0.95
C VAL A 211 -8.36 -16.81 -1.18
N THR A 212 -7.82 -17.82 -0.51
CA THR A 212 -6.39 -18.17 -0.59
C THR A 212 -6.02 -18.74 -1.95
N ASN A 213 -6.92 -19.53 -2.57
CA ASN A 213 -6.71 -20.04 -3.92
C ASN A 213 -6.62 -18.90 -4.95
N SER A 214 -7.68 -18.09 -5.07
CA SER A 214 -7.68 -17.02 -6.08
C SER A 214 -6.62 -15.95 -5.78
N GLY A 215 -6.46 -15.56 -4.51
CA GLY A 215 -5.45 -14.59 -4.11
C GLY A 215 -4.03 -15.05 -4.45
N SER A 216 -3.70 -16.32 -4.21
CA SER A 216 -2.37 -16.87 -4.55
C SER A 216 -2.14 -16.93 -6.06
N GLN A 217 -3.13 -17.37 -6.85
CA GLN A 217 -3.02 -17.43 -8.32
C GLN A 217 -2.82 -16.04 -8.94
N ILE A 218 -3.64 -15.06 -8.54
CA ILE A 218 -3.54 -13.67 -9.02
C ILE A 218 -2.16 -13.10 -8.65
N SER A 219 -1.73 -13.27 -7.40
CA SER A 219 -0.48 -12.67 -6.91
C SER A 219 0.75 -13.33 -7.55
N LEU A 220 0.75 -14.66 -7.73
CA LEU A 220 1.82 -15.38 -8.42
C LEU A 220 1.96 -14.94 -9.87
N LEU A 221 0.84 -14.84 -10.61
CA LEU A 221 0.85 -14.38 -11.99
C LEU A 221 1.34 -12.93 -12.10
N HIS A 222 0.89 -12.05 -11.22
CA HIS A 222 1.37 -10.67 -11.16
C HIS A 222 2.88 -10.60 -10.86
N TYR A 223 3.38 -11.39 -9.89
CA TYR A 223 4.81 -11.49 -9.62
C TYR A 223 5.58 -12.00 -10.84
N PHE A 224 5.10 -13.04 -11.51
CA PHE A 224 5.73 -13.64 -12.69
C PHE A 224 5.91 -12.62 -13.81
N LEU A 225 4.86 -11.88 -14.15
CA LEU A 225 4.90 -10.91 -15.23
C LEU A 225 5.82 -9.71 -14.94
N ASN A 226 5.98 -9.35 -13.67
CA ASN A 226 6.91 -8.30 -13.24
C ASN A 226 8.37 -8.81 -13.13
N ALA A 227 8.56 -10.07 -12.77
CA ALA A 227 9.89 -10.65 -12.53
C ALA A 227 10.55 -11.22 -13.79
N VAL A 228 9.75 -11.68 -14.77
CA VAL A 228 10.24 -12.35 -15.98
C VAL A 228 10.16 -11.40 -17.18
N PRO A 229 11.29 -11.15 -17.87
CA PRO A 229 11.33 -10.22 -18.99
C PRO A 229 10.44 -10.72 -20.16
N PRO A 230 9.82 -9.82 -20.94
CA PRO A 230 8.88 -10.17 -22.02
C PRO A 230 9.39 -11.25 -22.97
N SER A 231 10.68 -11.19 -23.35
CA SER A 231 11.32 -12.15 -24.26
C SER A 231 11.41 -13.59 -23.73
N LYS A 232 11.22 -13.82 -22.42
CA LYS A 232 11.31 -15.16 -21.81
C LYS A 232 9.98 -15.65 -21.22
N ARG A 233 8.90 -14.87 -21.32
CA ARG A 233 7.63 -15.18 -20.64
C ARG A 233 6.99 -16.47 -21.15
N VAL A 234 7.03 -16.76 -22.46
CA VAL A 234 6.42 -17.97 -23.04
C VAL A 234 7.11 -19.22 -22.49
N SER A 235 8.42 -19.34 -22.71
CA SER A 235 9.20 -20.51 -22.32
C SER A 235 9.30 -20.69 -20.80
N ALA A 236 9.38 -19.61 -20.03
CA ALA A 236 9.34 -19.67 -18.56
C ALA A 236 7.96 -20.10 -18.04
N SER A 237 6.87 -19.58 -18.61
CA SER A 237 5.51 -19.99 -18.23
C SER A 237 5.26 -21.46 -18.56
N MET A 238 5.72 -21.94 -19.72
CA MET A 238 5.70 -23.37 -20.08
C MET A 238 6.39 -24.21 -19.01
N PHE A 239 7.62 -23.85 -18.65
CA PHE A 239 8.41 -24.62 -17.70
C PHE A 239 7.78 -24.61 -16.30
N ILE A 240 7.33 -23.44 -15.81
CA ILE A 240 6.68 -23.32 -14.51
C ILE A 240 5.39 -24.16 -14.46
N ASN A 241 4.50 -24.04 -15.45
CA ASN A 241 3.25 -24.79 -15.49
C ASN A 241 3.49 -26.30 -15.61
N MET A 242 4.47 -26.73 -16.41
CA MET A 242 4.84 -28.14 -16.53
C MET A 242 5.37 -28.69 -15.21
N ALA A 243 6.34 -28.03 -14.58
CA ALA A 243 6.95 -28.48 -13.34
C ALA A 243 5.95 -28.48 -12.17
N SER A 244 5.20 -27.38 -12.00
CA SER A 244 4.17 -27.27 -10.95
C SER A 244 3.01 -28.21 -11.17
N GLY A 245 2.52 -28.37 -12.39
CA GLY A 245 1.44 -29.30 -12.72
C GLY A 245 1.83 -30.76 -12.46
N PHE A 246 3.06 -31.15 -12.83
CA PHE A 246 3.58 -32.50 -12.58
C PHE A 246 3.68 -32.78 -11.07
N ILE A 247 4.32 -31.88 -10.31
CA ILE A 247 4.51 -32.05 -8.86
C ILE A 247 3.18 -32.00 -8.12
N ALA A 248 2.31 -31.05 -8.43
CA ALA A 248 1.00 -30.92 -7.80
C ALA A 248 0.10 -32.11 -8.15
N GLY A 249 0.21 -32.66 -9.36
CA GLY A 249 -0.48 -33.88 -9.78
C GLY A 249 -0.05 -35.11 -8.97
N LEU A 250 1.28 -35.32 -8.79
CA LEU A 250 1.80 -36.38 -7.92
C LEU A 250 1.39 -36.19 -6.46
N ALA A 251 1.41 -34.94 -5.98
CA ALA A 251 0.99 -34.61 -4.63
C ALA A 251 -0.49 -34.94 -4.38
N GLY A 252 -1.39 -34.54 -5.27
CA GLY A 252 -2.82 -34.81 -5.14
C GLY A 252 -3.18 -36.29 -5.34
N SER A 253 -2.52 -36.99 -6.27
CA SER A 253 -2.87 -38.39 -6.59
C SER A 253 -2.21 -39.42 -5.68
N ILE A 254 -0.89 -39.30 -5.46
CA ILE A 254 -0.10 -40.31 -4.74
C ILE A 254 0.07 -39.92 -3.28
N LEU A 255 0.54 -38.70 -2.99
CA LEU A 255 0.86 -38.29 -1.62
C LEU A 255 -0.42 -38.11 -0.78
N ALA A 256 -1.41 -37.38 -1.27
CA ALA A 256 -2.63 -37.10 -0.52
C ALA A 256 -3.39 -38.40 -0.20
N GLY A 257 -3.61 -39.23 -1.23
CA GLY A 257 -4.25 -40.54 -1.07
C GLY A 257 -3.41 -41.52 -0.25
N GLY A 258 -2.08 -41.51 -0.41
CA GLY A 258 -1.15 -42.34 0.33
C GLY A 258 -1.14 -42.05 1.83
N ILE A 259 -1.10 -40.77 2.22
CA ILE A 259 -1.22 -40.34 3.62
C ILE A 259 -2.56 -40.81 4.20
N LEU A 260 -3.65 -40.66 3.45
CA LEU A 260 -4.98 -41.08 3.91
C LEU A 260 -5.08 -42.61 4.10
N LYS A 261 -4.49 -43.37 3.18
CA LYS A 261 -4.40 -44.84 3.28
C LYS A 261 -3.55 -45.27 4.48
N LEU A 262 -2.43 -44.59 4.72
CA LEU A 262 -1.56 -44.84 5.88
C LEU A 262 -2.31 -44.58 7.19
N LEU A 263 -3.01 -43.44 7.29
CA LEU A 263 -3.82 -43.12 8.48
C LEU A 263 -4.93 -44.15 8.72
N HIS A 264 -5.59 -44.63 7.67
CA HIS A 264 -6.55 -45.73 7.81
C HIS A 264 -5.90 -47.04 8.27
N SER A 265 -4.70 -47.37 7.79
CA SER A 265 -3.96 -48.56 8.25
C SER A 265 -3.55 -48.47 9.72
N LEU A 266 -3.35 -47.25 10.24
CA LEU A 266 -3.11 -46.96 11.65
C LEU A 266 -4.42 -46.93 12.48
N SER A 267 -5.52 -47.49 11.97
CA SER A 267 -6.83 -47.61 12.63
C SER A 267 -7.57 -46.30 12.95
N PHE A 268 -7.17 -45.18 12.36
CA PHE A 268 -7.97 -43.94 12.45
C PHE A 268 -9.30 -44.10 11.67
N GLN A 269 -10.39 -43.63 12.25
CA GLN A 269 -11.75 -43.73 11.68
C GLN A 269 -12.52 -42.41 11.75
N GLY A 270 -13.45 -42.22 10.80
CA GLY A 270 -14.31 -41.05 10.75
C GLY A 270 -13.53 -39.74 10.59
N MET A 271 -13.89 -38.73 11.38
CA MET A 271 -13.33 -37.38 11.28
C MET A 271 -11.87 -37.27 11.76
N THR A 272 -11.40 -38.20 12.61
CA THR A 272 -10.02 -38.16 13.14
C THR A 272 -8.98 -38.37 12.06
N VAL A 273 -9.29 -39.16 11.03
CA VAL A 273 -8.42 -39.36 9.85
C VAL A 273 -8.13 -38.03 9.16
N TYR A 274 -9.18 -37.23 8.91
CA TYR A 274 -9.04 -35.95 8.21
C TYR A 274 -8.31 -34.93 9.08
N LYS A 275 -8.59 -34.87 10.39
CA LYS A 275 -7.87 -33.99 11.31
C LYS A 275 -6.37 -34.29 11.34
N SER A 276 -6.00 -35.57 11.46
CA SER A 276 -4.61 -36.01 11.44
C SER A 276 -3.94 -35.73 10.09
N TYR A 277 -4.68 -35.94 8.99
CA TYR A 277 -4.20 -35.61 7.65
C TYR A 277 -3.84 -34.12 7.54
N PHE A 278 -4.76 -33.22 7.91
CA PHE A 278 -4.50 -31.77 7.86
C PHE A 278 -3.41 -31.34 8.84
N GLY A 279 -3.23 -32.04 9.97
CA GLY A 279 -2.09 -31.84 10.87
C GLY A 279 -0.74 -32.14 10.22
N ILE A 280 -0.61 -33.29 9.54
CA ILE A 280 0.62 -33.67 8.82
C ILE A 280 0.90 -32.69 7.69
N VAL A 281 -0.14 -32.35 6.91
CA VAL A 281 -0.01 -31.44 5.78
C VAL A 281 0.36 -30.02 6.24
N ALA A 282 -0.19 -29.53 7.35
CA ALA A 282 0.14 -28.21 7.89
C ALA A 282 1.63 -28.09 8.24
N ILE A 283 2.22 -29.13 8.83
CA ILE A 283 3.67 -29.16 9.12
C ILE A 283 4.47 -29.13 7.81
N ALA A 284 4.08 -29.94 6.83
CA ALA A 284 4.75 -29.94 5.52
C ALA A 284 4.61 -28.59 4.78
N GLN A 285 3.48 -27.89 4.95
CA GLN A 285 3.20 -26.61 4.30
C GLN A 285 3.80 -25.39 5.00
N LEU A 286 4.43 -25.53 6.17
CA LEU A 286 5.30 -24.46 6.71
C LEU A 286 6.40 -24.06 5.71
N PHE A 287 6.79 -24.98 4.83
CA PHE A 287 7.68 -24.71 3.70
C PHE A 287 7.13 -23.67 2.71
N ILE A 288 5.80 -23.57 2.54
CA ILE A 288 5.17 -22.55 1.70
C ILE A 288 5.44 -21.14 2.25
N ILE A 289 5.32 -20.96 3.56
CA ILE A 289 5.63 -19.67 4.21
C ILE A 289 7.11 -19.35 4.03
N TRP A 290 8.00 -20.31 4.32
CA TRP A 290 9.44 -20.14 4.16
C TRP A 290 9.84 -19.74 2.73
N SER A 291 9.27 -20.41 1.71
CA SER A 291 9.55 -20.10 0.30
C SER A 291 9.00 -18.73 -0.11
N SER A 292 7.79 -18.39 0.34
CA SER A 292 7.14 -17.10 0.08
C SER A 292 7.89 -15.91 0.68
N VAL A 293 8.39 -16.04 1.91
CA VAL A 293 9.19 -14.99 2.58
C VAL A 293 10.51 -14.74 1.85
N ARG A 294 11.08 -15.77 1.20
CA ARG A 294 12.32 -15.63 0.44
C ARG A 294 12.16 -14.95 -0.92
N LEU A 295 10.95 -14.69 -1.42
CA LEU A 295 10.77 -13.93 -2.65
C LEU A 295 11.43 -12.54 -2.55
N ILE A 296 11.97 -12.04 -3.66
CA ILE A 296 12.62 -10.74 -3.70
C ILE A 296 11.53 -9.67 -3.75
N SER A 297 11.63 -8.66 -2.87
CA SER A 297 10.66 -7.57 -2.84
C SER A 297 10.82 -6.68 -4.06
N GLN A 298 9.74 -6.47 -4.81
CA GLN A 298 9.68 -5.45 -5.87
C GLN A 298 9.13 -4.11 -5.35
N LYS A 299 8.37 -4.14 -4.24
CA LYS A 299 7.89 -2.97 -3.49
C LYS A 299 8.15 -3.22 -2.01
N GLU A 300 8.65 -2.21 -1.28
CA GLU A 300 9.14 -2.34 0.11
C GLU A 300 8.04 -2.16 1.17
N ARG A 301 6.82 -2.65 0.92
CA ARG A 301 5.76 -2.55 1.93
C ARG A 301 5.82 -3.71 2.92
N ARG A 302 5.83 -3.38 4.21
CA ARG A 302 5.78 -4.35 5.30
C ARG A 302 4.43 -5.09 5.31
N ILE A 303 4.46 -6.39 5.56
CA ILE A 303 3.27 -7.27 5.51
C ILE A 303 2.19 -6.83 6.51
N PHE A 304 2.58 -6.38 7.71
CA PHE A 304 1.63 -5.90 8.72
C PHE A 304 0.88 -4.65 8.27
N ASN A 305 1.54 -3.73 7.58
CA ASN A 305 0.88 -2.53 7.03
C ASN A 305 -0.12 -2.93 5.95
N VAL A 306 0.23 -3.92 5.11
CA VAL A 306 -0.66 -4.48 4.08
C VAL A 306 -1.89 -5.14 4.70
N LEU A 307 -1.71 -5.92 5.77
CA LEU A 307 -2.83 -6.50 6.48
C LEU A 307 -3.74 -5.41 7.06
N GLY A 308 -3.14 -4.37 7.66
CA GLY A 308 -3.87 -3.20 8.17
C GLY A 308 -4.69 -2.48 7.11
N MET A 309 -4.21 -2.42 5.86
CA MET A 309 -4.96 -1.81 4.74
C MET A 309 -6.29 -2.51 4.47
N PHE A 310 -6.40 -3.83 4.67
CA PHE A 310 -7.67 -4.53 4.51
C PHE A 310 -8.74 -4.07 5.51
N PHE A 311 -8.32 -3.58 6.68
CA PHE A 311 -9.21 -3.15 7.77
C PHE A 311 -9.29 -1.62 7.90
N SER A 312 -8.53 -0.85 7.11
CA SER A 312 -8.49 0.61 7.16
C SER A 312 -9.39 1.22 6.09
N PHE A 313 -10.53 1.77 6.50
CA PHE A 313 -11.45 2.45 5.57
C PHE A 313 -10.78 3.60 4.81
N ARG A 314 -9.88 4.32 5.49
CA ARG A 314 -9.08 5.40 4.93
C ARG A 314 -8.24 4.92 3.75
N ASP A 315 -7.54 3.79 3.93
CA ASP A 315 -6.67 3.24 2.88
C ASP A 315 -7.48 2.70 1.71
N TRP A 316 -8.63 2.07 1.96
CA TRP A 316 -9.55 1.67 0.89
C TRP A 316 -10.02 2.85 0.03
N ARG A 317 -10.37 3.98 0.66
CA ARG A 317 -10.76 5.20 -0.05
C ARG A 317 -9.60 5.79 -0.84
N ALA A 318 -8.38 5.75 -0.29
CA ALA A 318 -7.17 6.18 -0.99
C ALA A 318 -6.94 5.33 -2.25
N ILE A 319 -7.00 4.01 -2.12
CA ILE A 319 -6.80 3.06 -3.21
C ILE A 319 -7.79 3.30 -4.34
N TYR A 320 -9.06 3.44 -4.01
CA TYR A 320 -10.11 3.72 -4.99
C TYR A 320 -9.88 5.04 -5.73
N THR A 321 -9.39 6.07 -5.03
CA THR A 321 -9.05 7.37 -5.63
C THR A 321 -7.85 7.24 -6.58
N LEU A 322 -6.82 6.49 -6.17
CA LEU A 322 -5.61 6.25 -6.97
C LEU A 322 -5.89 5.46 -8.25
N GLN A 323 -6.92 4.60 -8.29
CA GLN A 323 -7.29 3.94 -9.55
C GLN A 323 -7.80 4.90 -10.62
N LYS A 324 -8.33 6.06 -10.23
CA LYS A 324 -8.77 7.09 -11.18
C LYS A 324 -7.61 7.91 -11.76
N PHE A 325 -6.41 7.80 -11.18
CA PHE A 325 -5.22 8.55 -11.58
C PHE A 325 -4.55 8.03 -12.87
N VAL A 326 -4.86 6.82 -13.34
CA VAL A 326 -4.14 6.20 -14.48
C VAL A 326 -4.35 6.94 -15.82
N HIS A 327 -5.26 7.93 -15.88
CA HIS A 327 -5.51 8.75 -17.07
C HIS A 327 -5.68 10.26 -16.75
N PRO A 328 -4.62 11.00 -16.41
CA PRO A 328 -4.74 12.44 -16.21
C PRO A 328 -4.79 13.14 -17.58
N THR A 329 -5.90 13.81 -17.89
CA THR A 329 -6.03 14.55 -19.17
C THR A 329 -6.42 16.03 -18.99
N GLN A 330 -6.77 16.47 -17.77
CA GLN A 330 -7.21 17.85 -17.49
C GLN A 330 -6.80 18.35 -16.08
N GLU A 331 -6.39 19.62 -15.98
CA GLU A 331 -5.95 20.27 -14.73
C GLU A 331 -7.00 20.19 -13.60
N SER A 332 -8.29 20.31 -13.93
CA SER A 332 -9.38 20.24 -12.95
C SER A 332 -9.52 18.85 -12.31
N GLU A 333 -9.25 17.79 -13.07
CA GLU A 333 -9.27 16.42 -12.57
C GLU A 333 -8.08 16.17 -11.64
N ASP A 334 -6.90 16.68 -12.00
CA ASP A 334 -5.70 16.59 -11.18
C ASP A 334 -5.88 17.28 -9.82
N MET A 335 -6.41 18.51 -9.80
CA MET A 335 -6.73 19.21 -8.55
C MET A 335 -7.70 18.42 -7.67
N ASN A 336 -8.71 17.78 -8.27
CA ASN A 336 -9.69 16.97 -7.55
C ASN A 336 -9.05 15.71 -6.95
N ILE A 337 -8.15 15.05 -7.69
CA ILE A 337 -7.41 13.88 -7.20
C ILE A 337 -6.54 14.28 -6.00
N ILE A 338 -5.74 15.34 -6.12
CA ILE A 338 -4.86 15.80 -5.04
C ILE A 338 -5.68 16.19 -3.81
N THR A 339 -6.78 16.92 -3.99
CA THR A 339 -7.65 17.33 -2.88
C THR A 339 -8.25 16.13 -2.16
N LYS A 340 -8.72 15.12 -2.90
CA LYS A 340 -9.21 13.87 -2.30
C LYS A 340 -8.11 13.13 -1.55
N LEU A 341 -6.91 13.05 -2.12
CA LEU A 341 -5.78 12.39 -1.44
C LEU A 341 -5.38 13.13 -0.16
N GLN A 342 -5.41 14.46 -0.18
CA GLN A 342 -5.18 15.30 1.00
C GLN A 342 -6.23 15.05 2.09
N GLU A 343 -7.52 15.11 1.75
CA GLU A 343 -8.62 14.83 2.69
C GLU A 343 -8.52 13.42 3.31
N ILE A 344 -8.06 12.45 2.51
CA ILE A 344 -7.89 11.08 2.97
C ILE A 344 -6.68 10.96 3.91
N GLY A 345 -5.58 11.68 3.64
CA GLY A 345 -4.39 11.68 4.50
C GLY A 345 -3.75 10.28 4.63
N SER A 346 -3.75 9.49 3.56
CA SER A 346 -3.12 8.16 3.53
C SER A 346 -1.80 8.22 2.77
N ASP A 347 -0.76 7.64 3.38
CA ASP A 347 0.59 7.50 2.81
C ASP A 347 0.60 6.71 1.47
N LEU A 348 -0.50 6.03 1.13
CA LEU A 348 -0.68 5.39 -0.17
C LEU A 348 -0.60 6.35 -1.35
N GLY A 349 -0.99 7.61 -1.13
CA GLY A 349 -0.97 8.66 -2.15
C GLY A 349 0.40 9.24 -2.45
N GLU A 350 1.45 8.89 -1.68
CA GLU A 350 2.78 9.49 -1.75
C GLU A 350 3.32 9.58 -3.19
N ASN A 351 3.41 8.46 -3.90
CA ASN A 351 3.99 8.42 -5.24
C ASN A 351 3.21 9.29 -6.25
N VAL A 352 1.90 9.39 -6.09
CA VAL A 352 1.04 10.21 -6.97
C VAL A 352 1.22 11.69 -6.65
N LEU A 353 1.25 12.05 -5.37
CA LEU A 353 1.52 13.43 -4.95
C LEU A 353 2.91 13.90 -5.39
N VAL A 354 3.91 13.00 -5.29
CA VAL A 354 5.27 13.23 -5.78
C VAL A 354 5.31 13.44 -7.29
N HIS A 355 4.48 12.73 -8.07
CA HIS A 355 4.37 12.97 -9.51
C HIS A 355 3.84 14.37 -9.81
N TYR A 356 2.88 14.87 -9.03
CA TYR A 356 2.33 16.20 -9.22
C TYR A 356 3.30 17.34 -8.88
N LEU A 357 4.40 17.07 -8.18
CA LEU A 357 5.49 18.05 -8.00
C LEU A 357 6.17 18.43 -9.31
N THR A 358 6.11 17.58 -10.35
CA THR A 358 6.68 17.90 -11.68
C THR A 358 5.68 18.59 -12.62
N SER A 359 4.50 18.96 -12.13
CA SER A 359 3.49 19.64 -12.94
C SER A 359 3.97 21.03 -13.38
N PRO A 360 3.71 21.45 -14.64
CA PRO A 360 4.00 22.82 -15.08
C PRO A 360 3.13 23.86 -14.33
N VAL A 361 2.02 23.45 -13.72
CA VAL A 361 1.08 24.35 -13.04
C VAL A 361 1.45 24.50 -11.56
N PHE A 362 1.70 25.72 -11.10
CA PHE A 362 2.14 25.98 -9.73
C PHE A 362 1.07 25.64 -8.67
N THR A 363 -0.22 25.82 -8.98
CA THR A 363 -1.33 25.50 -8.06
C THR A 363 -1.38 23.99 -7.76
N ILE A 364 -1.17 23.17 -8.79
CA ILE A 364 -1.05 21.71 -8.69
C ILE A 364 0.15 21.33 -7.82
N ARG A 365 1.34 21.89 -8.10
CA ARG A 365 2.56 21.62 -7.31
C ARG A 365 2.38 22.03 -5.84
N GLY A 366 1.85 23.23 -5.60
CA GLY A 366 1.60 23.74 -4.26
C GLY A 366 0.60 22.90 -3.48
N LYS A 367 -0.50 22.49 -4.10
CA LYS A 367 -1.49 21.60 -3.48
C LYS A 367 -0.91 20.21 -3.19
N ALA A 368 -0.06 19.69 -4.08
CA ALA A 368 0.65 18.44 -3.86
C ALA A 368 1.62 18.53 -2.67
N LEU A 369 2.38 19.61 -2.53
CA LEU A 369 3.24 19.85 -1.35
C LEU A 369 2.42 19.92 -0.06
N GLN A 370 1.30 20.65 -0.06
CA GLN A 370 0.41 20.71 1.10
C GLN A 370 -0.13 19.32 1.49
N ALA A 371 -0.51 18.51 0.50
CA ALA A 371 -0.96 17.15 0.72
C ALA A 371 0.16 16.24 1.26
N LEU A 372 1.39 16.36 0.72
CA LEU A 372 2.58 15.68 1.24
C LEU A 372 2.87 16.07 2.70
N GLY A 373 2.65 17.34 3.05
CA GLY A 373 2.79 17.84 4.42
C GLY A 373 1.80 17.26 5.44
N GLN A 374 0.77 16.52 4.99
CA GLN A 374 -0.23 15.89 5.87
C GLN A 374 -0.09 14.37 5.97
N ILE A 375 0.84 13.77 5.22
CA ILE A 375 1.07 12.33 5.21
C ILE A 375 2.50 12.02 5.65
N ARG A 376 2.75 10.78 6.08
CA ARG A 376 4.13 10.33 6.25
C ARG A 376 4.68 9.96 4.89
N PHE A 377 5.89 10.41 4.59
CA PHE A 377 6.55 10.14 3.32
C PHE A 377 7.95 9.53 3.51
N SER A 378 8.43 8.87 2.46
CA SER A 378 9.72 8.20 2.43
C SER A 378 10.91 9.17 2.33
N PRO A 379 12.12 8.74 2.70
CA PRO A 379 13.33 9.55 2.52
C PRO A 379 13.59 9.97 1.06
N GLU A 380 13.16 9.18 0.08
CA GLU A 380 13.27 9.55 -1.34
C GLU A 380 12.33 10.70 -1.71
N THR A 381 11.14 10.75 -1.11
CA THR A 381 10.25 11.90 -1.26
C THR A 381 10.81 13.15 -0.57
N ALA A 382 11.47 12.99 0.59
CA ALA A 382 12.18 14.09 1.24
C ALA A 382 13.23 14.72 0.30
N LYS A 383 14.02 13.91 -0.42
CA LYS A 383 14.98 14.40 -1.42
C LYS A 383 14.30 15.19 -2.55
N ARG A 384 13.13 14.76 -3.02
CA ARG A 384 12.37 15.48 -4.04
C ARG A 384 11.81 16.82 -3.52
N ILE A 385 11.36 16.87 -2.27
CA ILE A 385 10.92 18.12 -1.64
C ILE A 385 12.11 19.08 -1.45
N ILE A 386 13.30 18.56 -1.13
CA ILE A 386 14.55 19.36 -1.10
C ILE A 386 14.89 19.91 -2.49
N GLN A 387 14.70 19.15 -3.57
CA GLN A 387 14.88 19.66 -4.93
C GLN A 387 13.89 20.80 -5.23
N GLU A 388 12.63 20.66 -4.81
CA GLU A 388 11.61 21.70 -4.96
C GLU A 388 11.94 22.97 -4.16
N LEU A 389 12.55 22.83 -2.98
CA LEU A 389 13.08 23.95 -2.19
C LEU A 389 14.17 24.74 -2.96
N GLN A 390 15.01 24.05 -3.73
CA GLN A 390 16.12 24.66 -4.47
C GLN A 390 15.69 25.35 -5.77
N THR A 391 14.71 24.78 -6.47
CA THR A 391 14.33 25.21 -7.82
C THR A 391 13.01 25.99 -7.87
N GLY A 392 12.19 25.90 -6.81
CA GLY A 392 10.84 26.46 -6.74
C GLY A 392 10.74 27.87 -6.16
N GLU A 393 11.82 28.67 -6.15
CA GLU A 393 11.80 30.04 -5.63
C GLU A 393 10.69 30.88 -6.30
N PHE A 394 10.02 31.76 -5.54
CA PHE A 394 8.84 32.54 -5.94
C PHE A 394 7.59 31.74 -6.32
N THR A 395 7.62 30.40 -6.24
CA THR A 395 6.48 29.55 -6.59
C THR A 395 6.06 28.65 -5.44
N THR A 396 6.85 27.63 -5.12
CA THR A 396 6.47 26.52 -4.22
C THR A 396 7.53 26.22 -3.17
N ALA A 397 8.72 26.81 -3.27
CA ALA A 397 9.81 26.59 -2.33
C ALA A 397 9.43 26.91 -0.88
N TYR A 398 8.60 27.94 -0.63
CA TYR A 398 8.15 28.27 0.72
C TYR A 398 7.29 27.16 1.37
N LEU A 399 6.49 26.45 0.58
CA LEU A 399 5.74 25.27 1.04
C LEU A 399 6.67 24.09 1.27
N ALA A 400 7.68 23.91 0.40
CA ALA A 400 8.69 22.88 0.58
C ALA A 400 9.47 23.09 1.90
N ALA A 401 9.88 24.34 2.20
CA ALA A 401 10.54 24.69 3.45
C ALA A 401 9.67 24.36 4.67
N GLU A 402 8.38 24.71 4.62
CA GLU A 402 7.42 24.39 5.67
C GLU A 402 7.30 22.88 5.91
N VAL A 403 7.06 22.10 4.85
CA VAL A 403 6.91 20.64 4.92
C VAL A 403 8.17 19.99 5.50
N LEU A 404 9.35 20.41 5.06
CA LEU A 404 10.64 19.89 5.54
C LEU A 404 10.86 20.19 7.03
N GLY A 405 10.49 21.40 7.47
CA GLY A 405 10.55 21.78 8.88
C GLY A 405 9.55 21.00 9.75
N ASP A 406 8.31 20.85 9.30
CA ASP A 406 7.28 20.08 10.03
C ASP A 406 7.61 18.59 10.15
N HIS A 407 8.26 18.02 9.13
CA HIS A 407 8.69 16.61 9.13
C HIS A 407 10.08 16.38 9.73
N GLN A 408 10.72 17.42 10.26
CA GLN A 408 12.02 17.32 10.92
C GLN A 408 13.14 16.74 10.02
N ILE A 409 13.13 17.11 8.73
CA ILE A 409 14.10 16.62 7.74
C ILE A 409 15.42 17.40 7.86
N LYS A 410 16.39 16.84 8.58
CA LYS A 410 17.68 17.49 8.87
C LYS A 410 18.56 17.65 7.63
N GLU A 411 18.41 16.79 6.63
CA GLU A 411 19.13 16.87 5.37
C GLU A 411 18.83 18.16 4.59
N ALA A 412 17.72 18.84 4.90
CA ALA A 412 17.35 20.12 4.29
C ALA A 412 18.13 21.33 4.82
N ILE A 413 18.81 21.22 5.98
CA ILE A 413 19.42 22.35 6.69
C ILE A 413 20.34 23.22 5.81
N PRO A 414 21.31 22.65 5.05
CA PRO A 414 22.20 23.48 4.23
C PRO A 414 21.45 24.31 3.18
N PHE A 415 20.36 23.76 2.64
CA PHE A 415 19.55 24.44 1.63
C PHE A 415 18.64 25.49 2.26
N LEU A 416 18.04 25.18 3.42
CA LEU A 416 17.26 26.14 4.19
C LEU A 416 18.09 27.36 4.60
N ARG A 417 19.35 27.16 5.03
CA ARG A 417 20.29 28.25 5.31
C ARG A 417 20.49 29.16 4.11
N ASN A 418 20.74 28.58 2.94
CA ASN A 418 20.91 29.37 1.71
C ASN A 418 19.66 30.22 1.39
N THR A 419 18.46 29.67 1.62
CA THR A 419 17.20 30.37 1.36
C THR A 419 16.87 31.50 2.35
N LEU A 420 17.61 31.65 3.46
CA LEU A 420 17.48 32.82 4.35
C LEU A 420 17.85 34.14 3.64
N HIS A 421 18.61 34.08 2.56
CA HIS A 421 19.01 35.23 1.75
C HIS A 421 18.17 35.39 0.48
N SER A 422 17.07 34.63 0.34
CA SER A 422 16.15 34.74 -0.79
C SER A 422 15.43 36.09 -0.82
N GLN A 423 15.11 36.57 -2.02
CA GLN A 423 14.25 37.74 -2.22
C GLN A 423 12.76 37.41 -2.06
N ASP A 424 12.38 36.12 -2.09
CA ASP A 424 11.04 35.66 -1.79
C ASP A 424 10.81 35.70 -0.28
N LEU A 425 10.05 36.70 0.17
CA LEU A 425 9.73 36.91 1.58
C LEU A 425 8.96 35.74 2.21
N PHE A 426 8.17 35.00 1.44
CA PHE A 426 7.52 33.79 1.97
C PHE A 426 8.54 32.69 2.22
N LEU A 427 9.44 32.47 1.26
CA LEU A 427 10.50 31.48 1.39
C LEU A 427 11.44 31.83 2.54
N GLN A 428 11.95 33.07 2.59
CA GLN A 428 12.80 33.54 3.68
C GLN A 428 12.15 33.29 5.05
N GLY A 429 10.91 33.73 5.24
CA GLY A 429 10.18 33.56 6.50
C GLY A 429 9.92 32.08 6.86
N LYS A 430 9.47 31.26 5.91
CA LYS A 430 9.25 29.83 6.15
C LYS A 430 10.55 29.08 6.43
N SER A 431 11.66 29.48 5.83
CA SER A 431 12.99 28.91 6.12
C SER A 431 13.48 29.27 7.51
N MET A 432 13.24 30.49 8.00
CA MET A 432 13.50 30.86 9.41
C MET A 432 12.72 29.93 10.35
N LEU A 433 11.42 29.73 10.07
CA LEU A 433 10.57 28.86 10.89
C LEU A 433 11.03 27.41 10.84
N ALA A 434 11.35 26.89 9.66
CA ALA A 434 11.82 25.52 9.46
C ALA A 434 13.14 25.25 10.20
N LEU A 435 14.11 26.18 10.11
CA LEU A 435 15.38 26.09 10.85
C LEU A 435 15.19 26.16 12.36
N GLY A 436 14.25 26.99 12.84
CA GLY A 436 13.83 27.01 14.24
C GLY A 436 13.22 25.67 14.68
N ARG A 437 12.35 25.06 13.88
CA ARG A 437 11.76 23.73 14.16
C ARG A 437 12.83 22.64 14.20
N LEU A 438 13.81 22.70 13.31
CA LEU A 438 14.94 21.77 13.21
C LEU A 438 16.00 21.99 14.29
N GLN A 439 15.87 23.06 15.10
CA GLN A 439 16.83 23.45 16.15
C GLN A 439 18.25 23.64 15.61
N ASP A 440 18.37 24.28 14.46
CA ASP A 440 19.66 24.50 13.81
C ASP A 440 20.39 25.72 14.41
N GLU A 441 21.05 25.52 15.55
CA GLU A 441 21.73 26.58 16.31
C GLU A 441 22.66 27.49 15.48
N PRO A 442 23.45 26.98 14.51
CA PRO A 442 24.33 27.84 13.72
C PRO A 442 23.58 28.84 12.84
N SER A 443 22.28 28.62 12.55
CA SER A 443 21.45 29.58 11.81
C SER A 443 20.86 30.69 12.68
N PHE A 444 20.88 30.54 14.01
CA PHE A 444 20.20 31.49 14.90
C PHE A 444 20.75 32.92 14.78
N PRO A 445 22.08 33.15 14.71
CA PRO A 445 22.61 34.50 14.50
C PRO A 445 22.10 35.16 13.21
N ASP A 446 22.03 34.40 12.12
CA ASP A 446 21.55 34.91 10.82
C ASP A 446 20.05 35.25 10.89
N ILE A 447 19.25 34.39 11.53
CA ILE A 447 17.81 34.62 11.75
C ILE A 447 17.59 35.88 12.60
N ILE A 448 18.36 36.06 13.67
CA ILE A 448 18.30 37.25 14.53
C ILE A 448 18.70 38.51 13.76
N HIS A 449 19.78 38.44 12.98
CA HIS A 449 20.23 39.54 12.14
C HIS A 449 19.17 39.95 11.10
N ILE A 450 18.53 38.99 10.43
CA ILE A 450 17.42 39.25 9.50
C ILE A 450 16.25 39.90 10.24
N PHE A 451 15.87 39.38 11.41
CA PHE A 451 14.78 39.94 12.22
C PHE A 451 15.04 41.37 12.68
N GLN A 452 16.26 41.69 13.11
CA GLN A 452 16.63 43.03 13.57
C GLN A 452 16.63 44.05 12.42
N ASN A 453 17.06 43.66 11.23
CA ASN A 453 17.25 44.58 10.10
C ASN A 453 16.04 44.68 9.17
N THR A 454 15.08 43.76 9.25
CA THR A 454 13.89 43.82 8.42
C THR A 454 12.86 44.82 8.97
N GLY A 455 12.20 45.55 8.06
CA GLY A 455 10.97 46.28 8.33
C GLY A 455 9.72 45.57 7.81
N ASN A 456 9.87 44.39 7.19
CA ASN A 456 8.76 43.71 6.55
C ASN A 456 7.90 42.98 7.61
N PRO A 457 6.60 43.30 7.73
CA PRO A 457 5.71 42.68 8.71
C PRO A 457 5.71 41.14 8.70
N ARG A 458 5.79 40.54 7.51
CA ARG A 458 5.74 39.08 7.37
C ARG A 458 7.01 38.41 7.88
N ILE A 459 8.18 38.98 7.57
CA ILE A 459 9.46 38.46 8.09
C ILE A 459 9.56 38.68 9.59
N LEU A 460 9.01 39.79 10.12
CA LEU A 460 8.91 40.00 11.56
C LEU A 460 8.11 38.87 12.21
N ILE A 461 6.89 38.59 11.73
CA ILE A 461 6.04 37.51 12.29
C ILE A 461 6.76 36.16 12.26
N TYR A 462 7.32 35.76 11.11
CA TYR A 462 8.05 34.48 11.03
C TYR A 462 9.32 34.46 11.89
N GLY A 463 10.02 35.59 11.97
CA GLY A 463 11.21 35.75 12.81
C GLY A 463 10.90 35.62 14.29
N VAL A 464 9.79 36.21 14.78
CA VAL A 464 9.31 35.99 16.15
C VAL A 464 9.08 34.51 16.40
N ARG A 465 8.33 33.84 15.53
CA ARG A 465 8.04 32.42 15.68
C ARG A 465 9.30 31.56 15.65
N ALA A 466 10.26 31.87 14.79
CA ALA A 466 11.55 31.21 14.77
C ALA A 466 12.33 31.42 16.07
N ILE A 467 12.37 32.65 16.61
CA ILE A 467 13.04 33.00 17.87
C ILE A 467 12.40 32.29 19.07
N VAL A 468 11.07 32.22 19.12
CA VAL A 468 10.32 31.48 20.14
C VAL A 468 10.71 30.00 20.13
N LEU A 469 10.83 29.40 18.93
CA LEU A 469 11.27 28.02 18.80
C LEU A 469 12.70 27.78 19.29
N MET A 470 13.56 28.80 19.35
CA MET A 470 14.91 28.67 19.93
C MET A 470 14.87 28.46 21.45
N LYS A 471 13.76 28.83 22.12
CA LYS A 471 13.53 28.67 23.57
C LYS A 471 14.64 29.24 24.46
N LYS A 472 15.25 30.35 24.05
CA LYS A 472 16.27 31.05 24.84
C LYS A 472 15.71 32.34 25.44
N PRO A 473 15.71 32.51 26.78
CA PRO A 473 15.20 33.71 27.44
C PRO A 473 15.93 35.00 27.03
N GLU A 474 17.21 34.89 26.66
CA GLU A 474 18.05 36.01 26.21
C GLU A 474 17.49 36.75 24.97
N HIS A 475 16.62 36.11 24.20
CA HIS A 475 16.00 36.73 23.02
C HIS A 475 14.81 37.64 23.35
N ILE A 476 14.32 37.67 24.60
CA ILE A 476 13.23 38.58 25.03
C ILE A 476 13.64 40.04 24.80
N GLY A 477 14.88 40.41 25.15
CA GLY A 477 15.39 41.77 24.94
C GLY A 477 15.42 42.16 23.46
N ILE A 478 15.69 41.20 22.57
CA ILE A 478 15.70 41.43 21.11
C ILE A 478 14.30 41.77 20.61
N LEU A 479 13.27 41.04 21.07
CA LEU A 479 11.88 41.28 20.69
C LEU A 479 11.38 42.63 21.23
N LEU A 480 11.65 42.95 22.50
CA LEU A 480 11.28 44.23 23.12
C LEU A 480 11.93 45.42 22.41
N ASN A 481 13.24 45.34 22.15
CA ASN A 481 13.96 46.39 21.44
C ASN A 481 13.38 46.61 20.04
N LYS A 482 12.94 45.55 19.35
CA LYS A 482 12.33 45.68 18.04
C LYS A 482 10.97 46.40 18.09
N ILE A 483 10.13 46.10 19.09
CA ILE A 483 8.85 46.80 19.31
C ILE A 483 9.07 48.30 19.53
N VAL A 484 10.06 48.66 20.36
CA VAL A 484 10.31 50.07 20.73
C VAL A 484 10.96 50.85 19.59
N SER A 485 11.90 50.23 18.87
CA SER A 485 12.73 50.92 17.87
C SER A 485 12.06 51.07 16.50
N THR A 486 11.11 50.19 16.15
CA THR A 486 10.54 50.15 14.80
C THR A 486 9.03 50.40 14.87
N PRO A 487 8.49 51.45 14.24
CA PRO A 487 7.04 51.63 14.14
C PRO A 487 6.46 50.46 13.34
N MET A 488 5.45 49.78 13.91
CA MET A 488 4.81 48.63 13.29
C MET A 488 3.30 48.66 13.54
N ASP A 489 2.58 47.93 12.68
CA ASP A 489 1.14 47.74 12.85
C ASP A 489 0.82 47.02 14.17
N GLU A 490 -0.34 47.33 14.75
CA GLU A 490 -0.80 46.81 16.03
C GLU A 490 -0.84 45.27 16.02
N GLN A 491 -1.29 44.66 14.91
CA GLN A 491 -1.34 43.21 14.77
C GLN A 491 0.06 42.57 14.83
N VAL A 492 1.06 43.22 14.23
CA VAL A 492 2.45 42.75 14.25
C VAL A 492 3.04 42.92 15.65
N SER A 493 2.77 44.06 16.31
CA SER A 493 3.20 44.31 17.68
C SER A 493 2.63 43.27 18.65
N ASN A 494 1.34 42.94 18.51
CA ASN A 494 0.67 41.91 19.31
C ASN A 494 1.33 40.54 19.15
N GLU A 495 1.77 40.18 17.94
CA GLU A 495 2.46 38.92 17.69
C GLU A 495 3.84 38.86 18.36
N LEU A 496 4.61 39.97 18.35
CA LEU A 496 5.88 40.06 19.08
C LEU A 496 5.67 39.93 20.60
N LEU A 497 4.66 40.61 21.12
CA LEU A 497 4.28 40.54 22.54
C LEU A 497 3.84 39.12 22.94
N TYR A 498 3.10 38.44 22.06
CA TYR A 498 2.74 37.04 22.27
C TYR A 498 3.99 36.15 22.32
N GLY A 499 4.92 36.32 21.38
CA GLY A 499 6.18 35.59 21.37
C GLY A 499 7.01 35.79 22.65
N ILE A 500 7.07 37.01 23.18
CA ILE A 500 7.73 37.29 24.47
C ILE A 500 7.10 36.49 25.60
N SER A 501 5.76 36.46 25.67
CA SER A 501 5.05 35.72 26.70
C SER A 501 5.26 34.21 26.63
N GLU A 502 5.42 33.67 25.42
CA GLU A 502 5.67 32.25 25.17
C GLU A 502 7.08 31.84 25.61
N ILE A 503 8.09 32.69 25.36
CA ILE A 503 9.47 32.47 25.82
C ILE A 503 9.57 32.56 27.35
N ALA A 504 8.78 33.44 27.97
CA ALA A 504 8.78 33.66 29.41
C ALA A 504 7.97 32.64 30.22
N ASP A 505 7.36 31.64 29.58
CA ASP A 505 6.41 30.70 30.19
C ASP A 505 5.26 31.41 30.92
N ALA A 506 4.82 32.54 30.34
CA ALA A 506 3.86 33.48 30.91
C ALA A 506 2.61 33.62 30.04
N GLY A 507 2.22 32.56 29.32
CA GLY A 507 1.15 32.60 28.32
C GLY A 507 -0.21 33.06 28.87
N GLU A 508 -0.55 32.75 30.13
CA GLU A 508 -1.77 33.27 30.78
C GLU A 508 -1.66 34.76 31.15
N ALA A 509 -0.45 35.24 31.45
CA ALA A 509 -0.20 36.65 31.73
C ALA A 509 -0.31 37.52 30.46
N PHE A 510 -0.08 36.95 29.27
CA PHE A 510 -0.30 37.64 28.00
C PHE A 510 -1.73 38.12 27.80
N TYR A 511 -2.73 37.26 28.01
CA TYR A 511 -4.13 37.67 27.84
C TYR A 511 -4.55 38.70 28.89
N ARG A 512 -3.98 38.63 30.11
CA ARG A 512 -4.14 39.69 31.12
C ARG A 512 -3.49 41.00 30.67
N PHE A 513 -2.28 40.93 30.12
CA PHE A 513 -1.54 42.08 29.58
C PHE A 513 -2.20 42.69 28.34
N TYR A 514 -2.72 41.88 27.42
CA TYR A 514 -3.42 42.31 26.21
C TYR A 514 -4.71 43.06 26.57
N ASN A 515 -5.44 42.57 27.57
CA ASN A 515 -6.59 43.29 28.11
C ASN A 515 -6.20 44.62 28.79
N LEU A 516 -5.00 44.71 29.36
CA LEU A 516 -4.46 45.96 29.95
C LEU A 516 -3.90 46.92 28.87
N SER A 517 -3.36 46.42 27.76
CA SER A 517 -2.79 47.22 26.67
C SER A 517 -3.83 47.94 25.84
N GLN A 518 -5.06 47.43 25.78
CA GLN A 518 -6.20 48.15 25.20
C GLN A 518 -6.50 49.47 25.91
N ASN A 519 -6.12 49.62 27.19
CA ASN A 519 -6.34 50.85 27.96
C ASN A 519 -5.12 51.78 27.96
N SER A 520 -3.90 51.25 27.89
CA SER A 520 -2.66 52.02 27.79
C SER A 520 -1.47 51.09 27.54
N MET A 521 -0.78 51.29 26.42
CA MET A 521 0.42 50.52 26.04
C MET A 521 1.55 50.67 27.08
N LYS A 522 1.62 51.80 27.78
CA LYS A 522 2.61 52.09 28.84
C LYS A 522 2.32 51.31 30.12
N THR A 523 1.03 51.16 30.48
CA THR A 523 0.60 50.42 31.68
C THR A 523 0.70 48.93 31.47
N ALA A 524 0.42 48.48 30.25
CA ALA A 524 0.68 47.11 29.87
C ALA A 524 2.17 46.78 29.97
N ALA A 525 3.05 47.58 29.35
CA ALA A 525 4.50 47.35 29.40
C ALA A 525 5.02 47.19 30.84
N LEU A 526 4.53 48.00 31.78
CA LEU A 526 4.80 47.89 33.22
C LEU A 526 4.26 46.59 33.85
N GLY A 527 3.04 46.18 33.50
CA GLY A 527 2.44 44.92 33.98
C GLY A 527 3.14 43.66 33.43
N LEU A 528 3.60 43.68 32.17
CA LEU A 528 4.43 42.60 31.63
C LEU A 528 5.78 42.58 32.32
N SER A 529 6.41 43.75 32.53
CA SER A 529 7.70 43.81 33.21
C SER A 529 7.61 43.31 34.64
N GLU A 530 6.56 43.62 35.40
CA GLU A 530 6.36 43.09 36.76
C GLU A 530 6.14 41.58 36.77
N SER A 531 5.35 41.04 35.84
CA SER A 531 5.10 39.59 35.72
C SER A 531 6.35 38.84 35.24
N LEU A 532 7.08 39.41 34.27
CA LEU A 532 8.36 38.91 33.76
C LEU A 532 9.41 38.95 34.86
N GLU A 533 9.52 40.05 35.62
CA GLU A 533 10.44 40.16 36.75
C GLU A 533 10.11 39.15 37.85
N ALA A 534 8.83 38.91 38.15
CA ALA A 534 8.42 37.94 39.16
C ALA A 534 8.79 36.49 38.77
N GLN A 535 8.65 36.11 37.50
CA GLN A 535 9.05 34.79 37.01
C GLN A 535 10.57 34.67 36.81
N LEU A 536 11.24 35.68 36.27
CA LEU A 536 12.69 35.71 36.06
C LEU A 536 13.50 35.84 37.37
N ARG A 537 12.89 36.29 38.48
CA ARG A 537 13.50 36.21 39.83
C ARG A 537 13.83 34.78 40.26
N THR A 538 13.22 33.77 39.63
CA THR A 538 13.58 32.35 39.87
C THR A 538 14.80 31.89 39.05
N GLN A 539 15.32 32.71 38.14
CA GLN A 539 16.53 32.45 37.33
C GLN A 539 17.47 33.69 37.32
N PRO A 540 18.38 33.82 38.30
CA PRO A 540 19.05 35.08 38.66
C PRO A 540 20.01 35.66 37.60
N VAL A 541 20.42 34.89 36.60
CA VAL A 541 21.33 35.36 35.53
C VAL A 541 20.63 36.33 34.57
N TYR A 542 19.30 36.28 34.45
CA TYR A 542 18.55 37.00 33.42
C TYR A 542 18.01 38.36 33.86
N LEU A 543 17.90 38.62 35.17
CA LEU A 543 17.40 39.90 35.71
C LEU A 543 18.32 41.09 35.37
N GLN A 544 19.63 40.85 35.28
CA GLN A 544 20.62 41.90 34.97
C GLN A 544 20.60 42.37 33.52
N GLN A 545 20.10 41.55 32.57
CA GLN A 545 19.99 41.91 31.16
C GLN A 545 18.69 42.66 30.83
N LEU A 546 17.63 42.49 31.64
CA LEU A 546 16.36 43.20 31.45
C LEU A 546 16.33 44.59 32.13
N GLN A 547 17.17 44.81 33.15
CA GLN A 547 17.30 46.10 33.84
C GLN A 547 18.20 47.11 33.09
N ARG A 548 18.94 46.66 32.07
CA ARG A 548 19.73 47.49 31.16
C ARG A 548 18.97 47.70 29.87
#